data_AF-A0AA42JDC0-F1
#
_entry.id   AF-A0AA42JDC0-F1
#
_cell.length_a   1.000
_cell.length_b   1.000
_cell.length_c   1.000
_cell.angle_alpha   90.00
_cell.angle_beta   90.00
_cell.angle_gamma   90.00
#
_symmetry.space_group_name_H-M   'P 1'
#
loop_
_entity.id
_entity.type
_entity.pdbx_description
1 polymer ?
#
loop_
_entity_poly.entity_id
_entity_poly.type
_entity_poly.pdbx_seq_one_letter_code
_entity_poly.pdbx_strand_id
1 'polypeptide(L)'
;MRKKQDTSTTTARVALSREFVNFFEHHLPTLITSAFSIIGAVVMLLLIEFWSGVVTLLIVVGFGLLLPHYVKVNDRLYFKLNNRLEKEVDYVERAKNSELIKHYRLVERFRILISNREAFSFLCIGVAMCLLFGVTLTVLTLKQGVTAGHIYAVITYLWTFAISLDDAPRLVEELSKLKDIGKRVEV
;
A
#
# COMPACT_ATOMS: atom_id res chain seq x y z
N MET A 1 30.68 -14.65 -33.09
CA MET A 1 29.58 -15.01 -32.16
C MET A 1 29.28 -13.83 -31.22
N ARG A 2 28.55 -12.81 -31.68
CA ARG A 2 28.37 -11.55 -30.93
C ARG A 2 26.97 -10.97 -31.22
N LYS A 3 25.89 -11.59 -30.70
CA LYS A 3 24.52 -11.04 -30.81
C LYS A 3 23.49 -11.73 -29.90
N LYS A 4 23.75 -11.83 -28.59
CA LYS A 4 22.72 -12.25 -27.61
C LYS A 4 22.58 -11.30 -26.41
N GLN A 5 23.38 -10.25 -26.35
CA GLN A 5 23.43 -9.30 -25.23
C GLN A 5 22.63 -8.00 -25.52
N ASP A 6 22.50 -7.58 -26.79
CA ASP A 6 21.78 -6.35 -27.18
C ASP A 6 20.24 -6.45 -27.16
N THR A 7 19.68 -7.64 -27.39
CA THR A 7 18.22 -7.82 -27.37
C THR A 7 17.67 -7.85 -25.95
N SER A 8 18.42 -8.46 -25.01
CA SER A 8 18.02 -8.56 -23.61
C SER A 8 17.99 -7.18 -22.91
N THR A 9 18.98 -6.33 -23.17
CA THR A 9 19.04 -4.96 -22.59
C THR A 9 18.00 -4.03 -23.20
N THR A 10 17.72 -4.15 -24.50
CA THR A 10 16.68 -3.34 -25.16
C THR A 10 15.28 -3.75 -24.73
N THR A 11 15.00 -5.06 -24.61
CA THR A 11 13.71 -5.56 -24.09
C THR A 11 13.51 -5.17 -22.63
N ALA A 12 14.56 -5.23 -21.80
CA ALA A 12 14.50 -4.77 -20.42
C ALA A 12 14.16 -3.27 -20.33
N ARG A 13 14.83 -2.40 -21.10
CA ARG A 13 14.53 -0.95 -21.11
C ARG A 13 13.11 -0.63 -21.55
N VAL A 14 12.58 -1.35 -22.54
CA VAL A 14 11.20 -1.14 -23.01
C VAL A 14 10.17 -1.59 -21.95
N ALA A 15 10.42 -2.70 -21.26
CA ALA A 15 9.57 -3.15 -20.15
C ALA A 15 9.57 -2.13 -19.00
N LEU A 16 10.75 -1.65 -18.63
CA LEU A 16 10.95 -0.64 -17.58
C LEU A 16 10.27 0.69 -17.91
N SER A 17 10.35 1.15 -19.16
CA SER A 17 9.66 2.37 -19.60
C SER A 17 8.14 2.24 -19.49
N ARG A 18 7.57 1.06 -19.81
CA ARG A 18 6.13 0.82 -19.66
C ARG A 18 5.71 0.84 -18.19
N GLU A 19 6.51 0.24 -17.32
CA GLU A 19 6.24 0.18 -15.89
C GLU A 19 6.32 1.57 -15.23
N PHE A 20 7.32 2.36 -15.63
CA PHE A 20 7.44 3.75 -15.20
C PHE A 20 6.25 4.61 -15.66
N VAL A 21 5.87 4.52 -16.94
CA VAL A 21 4.71 5.24 -17.47
C VAL A 21 3.44 4.82 -16.73
N ASN A 22 3.23 3.52 -16.52
CA ASN A 22 2.07 3.00 -15.81
C ASN A 22 1.99 3.53 -14.37
N PHE A 23 3.13 3.65 -13.68
CA PHE A 23 3.19 4.26 -12.35
C PHE A 23 2.79 5.74 -12.37
N PHE A 24 3.31 6.52 -13.31
CA PHE A 24 2.96 7.94 -13.43
C PHE A 24 1.52 8.15 -13.86
N GLU A 25 0.96 7.25 -14.65
CA GLU A 25 -0.40 7.33 -15.17
C GLU A 25 -1.45 6.90 -14.14
N HIS A 26 -1.16 5.85 -13.35
CA HIS A 26 -2.14 5.27 -12.44
C HIS A 26 -1.80 5.46 -10.96
N HIS A 27 -0.55 5.17 -10.54
CA HIS A 27 -0.21 5.11 -9.11
C HIS A 27 0.10 6.48 -8.49
N LEU A 28 0.84 7.33 -9.20
CA LEU A 28 1.17 8.68 -8.73
C LEU A 28 -0.08 9.57 -8.57
N PRO A 29 -1.05 9.57 -9.51
CA PRO A 29 -2.27 10.35 -9.35
C PRO A 29 -3.11 9.86 -8.16
N THR A 30 -3.23 8.54 -7.97
CA THR A 30 -3.93 7.97 -6.81
C THR A 30 -3.25 8.35 -5.50
N LEU A 31 -1.91 8.32 -5.43
CA LEU A 31 -1.14 8.77 -4.27
C LEU A 31 -1.43 10.23 -3.91
N ILE A 32 -1.33 11.12 -4.91
CA ILE A 32 -1.55 12.55 -4.72
C ILE A 32 -2.99 12.80 -4.28
N THR A 33 -3.95 12.20 -4.98
CA THR A 33 -5.39 12.34 -4.68
C THR A 33 -5.70 11.86 -3.26
N SER A 34 -5.18 10.70 -2.87
CA SER A 34 -5.38 10.14 -1.53
C SER A 34 -4.74 11.01 -0.45
N ALA A 35 -3.55 11.55 -0.69
CA ALA A 35 -2.90 12.46 0.25
C ALA A 35 -3.71 13.75 0.47
N PHE A 36 -4.15 14.41 -0.61
CA PHE A 36 -5.01 15.59 -0.51
C PHE A 36 -6.36 15.28 0.12
N SER A 37 -6.94 14.11 -0.17
CA SER A 37 -8.22 13.68 0.38
C SER A 37 -8.13 13.39 1.88
N ILE A 38 -7.05 12.73 2.33
CA ILE A 38 -6.79 12.51 3.77
C ILE A 38 -6.60 13.85 4.49
N ILE A 39 -5.73 14.73 3.98
CA ILE A 39 -5.48 16.03 4.61
C ILE A 39 -6.77 16.86 4.63
N GLY A 40 -7.48 16.93 3.50
CA GLY A 40 -8.74 17.66 3.37
C GLY A 40 -9.81 17.13 4.32
N ALA A 41 -9.99 15.81 4.42
CA ALA A 41 -10.95 15.21 5.33
C ALA A 41 -10.60 15.46 6.81
N VAL A 42 -9.32 15.35 7.19
CA VAL A 42 -8.87 15.65 8.57
C VAL A 42 -9.16 17.11 8.91
N VAL A 43 -8.74 18.04 8.05
CA VAL A 43 -8.96 19.48 8.26
C VAL A 43 -10.45 19.80 8.35
N MET A 44 -11.24 19.29 7.40
CA MET A 44 -12.69 19.56 7.38
C MET A 44 -13.39 18.97 8.59
N LEU A 45 -13.06 17.74 9.00
CA LEU A 45 -13.61 17.13 10.21
C LEU A 45 -13.20 17.91 11.46
N LEU A 46 -11.96 18.39 11.59
CA LEU A 46 -11.54 19.23 12.71
C LEU A 46 -12.32 20.55 12.78
N LEU A 47 -12.71 21.12 11.63
CA LEU A 47 -13.48 22.36 11.56
C LEU A 47 -14.96 22.17 11.87
N ILE A 48 -15.60 21.11 11.34
CA ILE A 48 -17.05 20.92 11.46
C ILE A 48 -17.43 20.04 12.67
N GLU A 49 -16.65 19.00 12.98
CA GLU A 49 -16.87 18.10 14.12
C GLU A 49 -15.54 17.79 14.82
N PHE A 50 -15.11 18.73 15.67
CA PHE A 50 -13.80 18.73 16.31
C PHE A 50 -13.38 17.38 16.90
N TRP A 51 -14.26 16.74 17.69
CA TRP A 51 -13.94 15.44 18.32
C TRP A 51 -13.72 14.33 17.30
N SER A 52 -14.55 14.26 16.27
CA SER A 52 -14.37 13.31 15.17
C SER A 52 -13.07 13.60 14.41
N GLY A 53 -12.78 14.87 14.15
CA GLY A 53 -11.51 15.29 13.55
C GLY A 53 -10.28 14.90 14.37
N VAL A 54 -10.34 14.99 15.69
CA VAL A 54 -9.26 14.54 16.59
C VAL A 54 -9.04 13.04 16.48
N VAL A 55 -10.11 12.24 16.47
CA VAL A 55 -9.99 10.78 16.28
C VAL A 55 -9.38 10.45 14.92
N THR A 56 -9.83 11.10 13.84
CA THR A 56 -9.25 10.96 12.51
C THR A 56 -7.76 11.32 12.49
N LEU A 57 -7.39 12.42 13.12
CA LEU A 57 -5.99 12.85 13.23
C LEU A 57 -5.14 11.82 13.98
N LEU A 58 -5.63 11.28 15.10
CA LEU A 58 -4.94 10.23 15.85
C LEU A 58 -4.73 8.96 15.02
N ILE A 59 -5.72 8.58 14.20
CA ILE A 59 -5.60 7.45 13.27
C ILE A 59 -4.49 7.72 12.25
N VAL A 60 -4.48 8.91 11.63
CA VAL A 60 -3.45 9.29 10.65
C VAL A 60 -2.06 9.30 11.27
N VAL A 61 -1.91 9.90 12.46
CA VAL A 61 -0.63 9.93 13.17
C VAL A 61 -0.19 8.52 13.54
N GLY A 62 -1.10 7.69 14.07
CA GLY A 62 -0.82 6.30 14.42
C GLY A 62 -0.33 5.48 13.23
N PHE A 63 -1.06 5.52 12.11
CA PHE A 63 -0.62 4.83 10.89
C PHE A 63 0.65 5.44 10.29
N GLY A 64 0.79 6.77 10.30
CA GLY A 64 1.98 7.47 9.80
C GLY A 64 3.26 7.08 10.54
N LEU A 65 3.18 6.88 11.86
CA LEU A 65 4.32 6.41 12.67
C LEU A 65 4.67 4.94 12.39
N LEU A 66 3.68 4.11 12.10
CA LEU A 66 3.88 2.69 11.78
C LEU A 66 4.34 2.47 10.33
N LEU A 67 4.00 3.39 9.43
CA LEU A 67 4.29 3.34 7.99
C LEU A 67 5.78 3.06 7.66
N PRO A 68 6.78 3.81 8.18
CA PRO A 68 8.18 3.58 7.82
C PRO A 68 8.68 2.19 8.27
N HIS A 69 8.18 1.69 9.39
CA HIS A 69 8.48 0.34 9.84
C HIS A 69 7.82 -0.70 8.92
N TYR A 70 6.55 -0.48 8.57
CA TYR A 70 5.81 -1.35 7.66
C TYR A 70 6.51 -1.49 6.30
N VAL A 71 6.87 -0.36 5.67
CA VAL A 71 7.57 -0.29 4.38
C VAL A 71 8.90 -1.04 4.45
N LYS A 72 9.75 -0.77 5.45
CA LYS A 72 11.06 -1.43 5.59
C LYS A 72 10.97 -2.95 5.70
N VAL A 73 9.98 -3.45 6.42
CA VAL A 73 9.78 -4.89 6.57
C VAL A 73 9.23 -5.49 5.28
N ASN A 74 8.29 -4.81 4.63
CA ASN A 74 7.72 -5.22 3.35
C ASN A 74 8.82 -5.33 2.28
N ASP A 75 9.62 -4.28 2.11
CA ASP A 75 10.76 -4.23 1.19
C ASP A 75 11.69 -5.44 1.37
N ARG A 76 12.01 -5.80 2.62
CA ARG A 76 12.89 -6.94 2.92
C ARG A 76 12.28 -8.29 2.52
N LEU A 77 10.96 -8.45 2.67
CA LEU A 77 10.24 -9.67 2.29
C LEU A 77 10.18 -9.82 0.77
N TYR A 78 9.79 -8.75 0.06
CA TYR A 78 9.75 -8.74 -1.42
C TYR A 78 11.15 -8.91 -2.02
N PHE A 79 12.18 -8.25 -1.47
CA PHE A 79 13.56 -8.44 -1.92
C PHE A 79 14.03 -9.89 -1.78
N LYS A 80 13.71 -10.55 -0.66
CA LYS A 80 14.06 -11.97 -0.44
C LYS A 80 13.29 -12.90 -1.38
N LEU A 81 12.04 -12.59 -1.68
CA LEU A 81 11.22 -13.35 -2.62
C LEU A 81 11.77 -13.20 -4.05
N ASN A 82 11.99 -11.96 -4.51
CA ASN A 82 12.51 -11.66 -5.85
C ASN A 82 13.88 -12.29 -6.09
N ASN A 83 14.84 -12.14 -5.17
CA ASN A 83 16.16 -12.78 -5.29
C ASN A 83 16.10 -14.32 -5.38
N ARG A 84 15.04 -14.95 -4.87
CA ARG A 84 14.88 -16.41 -4.98
C ARG A 84 14.25 -16.82 -6.31
N LEU A 85 13.29 -16.04 -6.80
CA LEU A 85 12.70 -16.22 -8.12
C LEU A 85 13.74 -16.01 -9.23
N GLU A 86 14.64 -15.04 -9.09
CA GLU A 86 15.71 -14.81 -10.07
C GLU A 86 16.70 -15.97 -10.14
N LYS A 87 17.02 -16.58 -8.99
CA LYS A 87 17.87 -17.78 -8.94
C LYS A 87 17.15 -19.03 -9.45
N GLU A 88 15.83 -19.02 -9.61
CA GLU A 88 15.07 -20.18 -10.08
C GLU A 88 15.49 -20.58 -11.51
N VAL A 89 15.78 -19.59 -12.37
CA VAL A 89 16.19 -19.81 -13.77
C VAL A 89 17.51 -20.59 -13.87
N ASP A 90 18.44 -20.41 -12.93
CA ASP A 90 19.74 -21.11 -12.92
C ASP A 90 19.67 -22.53 -12.31
N TYR A 91 18.67 -22.82 -11.47
CA TYR A 91 18.58 -24.09 -10.73
C TYR A 91 17.70 -25.14 -11.43
N VAL A 92 16.70 -24.71 -12.22
CA VAL A 92 15.79 -25.63 -12.93
C VAL A 92 16.53 -26.50 -13.97
N GLU A 93 17.68 -26.04 -14.47
CA GLU A 93 18.48 -26.78 -15.45
C GLU A 93 19.37 -27.89 -14.82
N ARG A 94 19.61 -27.88 -13.49
CA ARG A 94 20.61 -28.78 -12.84
C ARG A 94 20.17 -29.48 -11.55
N ALA A 95 19.04 -29.11 -10.94
CA ALA A 95 18.69 -29.55 -9.59
C ALA A 95 17.92 -30.89 -9.53
N LYS A 96 18.15 -31.67 -8.47
CA LYS A 96 17.37 -32.89 -8.16
C LYS A 96 15.97 -32.53 -7.65
N ASN A 97 14.96 -33.36 -7.95
CA ASN A 97 13.55 -33.15 -7.54
C ASN A 97 13.35 -32.81 -6.04
N SER A 98 14.16 -33.37 -5.13
CA SER A 98 14.07 -33.07 -3.70
C SER A 98 14.51 -31.66 -3.31
N GLU A 99 15.41 -31.04 -4.09
CA GLU A 99 15.88 -29.67 -3.86
C GLU A 99 14.89 -28.65 -4.43
N LEU A 100 14.28 -28.97 -5.57
CA LEU A 100 13.17 -28.18 -6.16
C LEU A 100 11.99 -28.08 -5.19
N ILE A 101 11.55 -29.18 -4.57
CA ILE A 101 10.44 -29.16 -3.60
C ILE A 101 10.75 -28.27 -2.39
N LYS A 102 11.99 -28.33 -1.87
CA LYS A 102 12.42 -27.47 -0.75
C LYS A 102 12.44 -25.99 -1.15
N HIS A 103 12.86 -25.68 -2.38
CA HIS A 103 12.84 -24.33 -2.93
C HIS A 103 11.40 -23.78 -3.01
N TYR A 104 10.48 -24.53 -3.64
CA TYR A 104 9.09 -24.10 -3.81
C TYR A 104 8.36 -23.89 -2.49
N ARG A 105 8.55 -24.76 -1.49
CA ARG A 105 7.97 -24.55 -0.14
C ARG A 105 8.46 -23.26 0.51
N LEU A 106 9.70 -22.87 0.24
CA LEU A 106 10.27 -21.68 0.84
C LEU A 106 9.76 -20.40 0.14
N VAL A 107 9.59 -20.45 -1.19
CA VAL A 107 8.90 -19.39 -1.97
C VAL A 107 7.45 -19.24 -1.51
N GLU A 108 6.73 -20.34 -1.35
CA GLU A 108 5.36 -20.37 -0.84
C GLU A 108 5.27 -19.75 0.57
N ARG A 109 6.18 -20.12 1.48
CA ARG A 109 6.21 -19.53 2.82
C ARG A 109 6.40 -18.01 2.79
N PHE A 110 7.22 -17.49 1.88
CA PHE A 110 7.35 -16.03 1.73
C PHE A 110 6.08 -15.38 1.20
N ARG A 111 5.39 -15.99 0.22
CA ARG A 111 4.10 -15.50 -0.28
C ARG A 111 3.04 -15.48 0.81
N ILE A 112 2.95 -16.53 1.63
CA ILE A 112 2.01 -16.60 2.77
C ILE A 112 2.33 -15.51 3.80
N LEU A 113 3.60 -15.27 4.11
CA LEU A 113 4.00 -14.22 5.05
C LEU A 113 3.64 -12.81 4.56
N ILE A 114 3.80 -12.55 3.27
CA ILE A 114 3.39 -11.28 2.64
C ILE A 114 1.87 -11.13 2.72
N SER A 115 1.12 -12.16 2.28
CA SER A 115 -0.35 -12.14 2.29
C SER A 115 -0.92 -11.96 3.70
N ASN A 116 -0.39 -12.67 4.71
CA ASN A 116 -0.82 -12.51 6.10
C ASN A 116 -0.58 -11.08 6.61
N ARG A 117 0.51 -10.44 6.16
CA ARG A 117 0.84 -9.07 6.56
C ARG A 117 -0.08 -8.06 5.89
N GLU A 118 -0.39 -8.26 4.62
CA GLU A 118 -1.38 -7.45 3.89
C GLU A 118 -2.77 -7.58 4.54
N ALA A 119 -3.23 -8.81 4.82
CA ALA A 119 -4.49 -9.06 5.50
C ALA A 119 -4.55 -8.40 6.89
N PHE A 120 -3.45 -8.42 7.64
CA PHE A 120 -3.37 -7.74 8.93
C PHE A 120 -3.45 -6.21 8.80
N SER A 121 -2.86 -5.62 7.76
CA SER A 121 -2.98 -4.18 7.47
C SER A 121 -4.44 -3.79 7.21
N PHE A 122 -5.13 -4.54 6.35
CA PHE A 122 -6.56 -4.31 6.09
C PHE A 122 -7.42 -4.50 7.34
N LEU A 123 -7.11 -5.51 8.18
CA LEU A 123 -7.79 -5.69 9.46
C LEU A 123 -7.60 -4.46 10.38
N CYS A 124 -6.37 -3.92 10.49
CA CYS A 124 -6.09 -2.74 11.29
C CYS A 124 -6.84 -1.51 10.77
N ILE A 125 -6.88 -1.31 9.45
CA ILE A 125 -7.63 -0.22 8.80
C ILE A 125 -9.12 -0.38 9.11
N GLY A 126 -9.68 -1.58 8.93
CA GLY A 126 -11.09 -1.87 9.21
C GLY A 126 -11.47 -1.59 10.67
N VAL A 127 -10.64 -1.98 11.63
CA VAL A 127 -10.85 -1.67 13.05
C VAL A 127 -10.79 -0.16 13.30
N ALA A 128 -9.83 0.54 12.72
CA ALA A 128 -9.72 2.00 12.85
C ALA A 128 -10.95 2.72 12.25
N MET A 129 -11.45 2.26 11.10
CA MET A 129 -12.68 2.79 10.50
C MET A 129 -13.91 2.50 11.36
N CYS A 130 -14.03 1.28 11.90
CA CYS A 130 -15.13 0.93 12.79
C CYS A 130 -15.17 1.84 14.03
N LEU A 131 -14.00 2.09 14.65
CA LEU A 131 -13.87 3.01 15.77
C LEU A 131 -14.23 4.45 15.38
N LEU A 132 -13.71 4.95 14.26
CA LEU A 132 -13.97 6.32 13.80
C LEU A 132 -15.46 6.55 13.51
N PHE A 133 -16.09 5.65 12.75
CA PHE A 133 -17.52 5.72 12.45
C PHE A 133 -18.36 5.57 13.72
N GLY A 134 -18.03 4.60 14.58
CA GLY A 134 -18.75 4.37 15.83
C GLY A 134 -18.74 5.60 16.75
N VAL A 135 -17.57 6.20 16.96
CA VAL A 135 -17.43 7.42 17.78
C VAL A 135 -18.18 8.59 17.14
N THR A 136 -17.99 8.83 15.84
CA THR A 136 -18.58 9.98 15.16
C THR A 136 -20.12 9.90 15.12
N LEU A 137 -20.68 8.72 14.82
CA LEU A 137 -22.13 8.52 14.80
C LEU A 137 -22.75 8.65 16.18
N THR A 138 -22.05 8.18 17.22
CA THR A 138 -22.48 8.36 18.62
C THR A 138 -22.51 9.84 19.00
N VAL A 139 -21.46 10.59 18.65
CA VAL A 139 -21.40 12.05 18.89
C VAL A 139 -22.53 12.77 18.15
N LEU A 140 -22.77 12.45 16.88
CA LEU A 140 -23.84 13.05 16.08
C LEU A 140 -25.23 12.78 16.66
N THR A 141 -25.47 11.59 17.20
CA THR A 141 -26.77 11.19 17.73
C THR A 141 -27.06 11.84 19.09
N LEU A 142 -26.04 12.05 19.91
CA LEU A 142 -26.18 12.68 21.23
C LEU A 142 -26.27 14.22 21.16
N LYS A 143 -25.82 14.82 20.04
CA LYS A 143 -25.82 16.27 19.84
C LYS A 143 -27.22 16.74 19.45
N GLN A 144 -27.77 17.69 20.21
CA GLN A 144 -29.07 18.29 19.91
C GLN A 144 -28.92 19.41 18.87
N GLY A 145 -29.92 19.58 17.99
CA GLY A 145 -29.95 20.67 17.02
C GLY A 145 -29.06 20.49 15.79
N VAL A 146 -28.65 19.26 15.47
CA VAL A 146 -27.86 18.97 14.26
C VAL A 146 -28.73 19.07 13.01
N THR A 147 -28.27 19.82 12.00
CA THR A 147 -28.96 19.95 10.71
C THR A 147 -28.64 18.79 9.78
N ALA A 148 -29.54 18.48 8.84
CA ALA A 148 -29.31 17.44 7.85
C ALA A 148 -28.05 17.69 6.99
N GLY A 149 -27.78 18.96 6.64
CA GLY A 149 -26.59 19.35 5.89
C GLY A 149 -25.29 19.10 6.66
N HIS A 150 -25.31 19.30 7.98
CA HIS A 150 -24.18 18.99 8.84
C HIS A 150 -23.86 17.50 8.88
N ILE A 151 -24.88 16.65 9.06
CA ILE A 151 -24.73 15.19 9.04
C ILE A 151 -24.14 14.77 7.68
N TYR A 152 -24.71 15.28 6.58
CA TYR A 152 -24.23 14.96 5.25
C TYR A 152 -22.75 15.33 5.06
N ALA A 153 -22.34 16.52 5.48
CA ALA A 153 -20.95 16.95 5.39
C ALA A 153 -20.01 16.04 6.19
N VAL A 154 -20.34 15.74 7.45
CA VAL A 154 -19.53 14.87 8.32
C VAL A 154 -19.40 13.47 7.72
N ILE A 155 -20.51 12.87 7.29
CA ILE A 155 -20.52 11.54 6.67
C ILE A 155 -19.70 11.53 5.37
N THR A 156 -19.80 12.59 4.56
CA THR A 156 -19.02 12.71 3.32
C THR A 156 -17.53 12.71 3.62
N TYR A 157 -17.05 13.54 4.55
CA TYR A 157 -15.62 13.59 4.89
C TYR A 157 -15.13 12.32 5.58
N LEU A 158 -15.96 11.65 6.38
CA LEU A 158 -15.65 10.33 6.92
C LEU A 158 -15.42 9.30 5.81
N TRP A 159 -16.32 9.24 4.82
CA TRP A 159 -16.17 8.34 3.69
C TRP A 159 -14.96 8.69 2.82
N THR A 160 -14.73 9.97 2.54
CA THR A 160 -13.54 10.43 1.82
C THR A 160 -12.26 9.99 2.52
N PHE A 161 -12.20 10.13 3.85
CA PHE A 161 -11.08 9.65 4.65
C PHE A 161 -10.93 8.12 4.57
N ALA A 162 -12.03 7.38 4.74
CA ALA A 162 -12.02 5.92 4.75
C ALA A 162 -11.50 5.34 3.43
N ILE A 163 -12.03 5.82 2.30
CA ILE A 163 -11.63 5.36 0.96
C ILE A 163 -10.14 5.66 0.73
N SER A 164 -9.71 6.88 1.05
CA SER A 164 -8.32 7.31 0.83
C SER A 164 -7.32 6.57 1.70
N LEU A 165 -7.72 6.18 2.92
CA LEU A 165 -6.89 5.40 3.82
C LEU A 165 -6.80 3.92 3.40
N ASP A 166 -7.88 3.36 2.86
CA ASP A 166 -7.93 1.98 2.35
C ASP A 166 -7.00 1.77 1.14
N ASP A 167 -6.78 2.80 0.33
CA ASP A 167 -5.80 2.77 -0.77
C ASP A 167 -4.33 2.73 -0.27
N ALA A 168 -4.05 3.11 0.98
CA ALA A 168 -2.69 3.31 1.47
C ALA A 168 -1.79 2.04 1.43
N PRO A 169 -2.22 0.83 1.85
CA PRO A 169 -1.39 -0.38 1.79
C PRO A 169 -0.92 -0.70 0.37
N ARG A 170 -1.83 -0.59 -0.60
CA ARG A 170 -1.55 -0.87 -2.01
C ARG A 170 -0.57 0.15 -2.59
N LEU A 171 -0.78 1.43 -2.28
CA LEU A 171 0.10 2.52 -2.74
C LEU A 171 1.53 2.39 -2.18
N VAL A 172 1.67 1.94 -0.93
CA VAL A 172 2.97 1.64 -0.32
C VAL A 172 3.68 0.50 -1.05
N GLU A 173 2.96 -0.55 -1.43
CA GLU A 173 3.53 -1.68 -2.15
C GLU A 173 4.06 -1.25 -3.53
N GLU A 174 3.28 -0.47 -4.28
CA GLU A 174 3.67 0.00 -5.62
C GLU A 174 4.87 0.95 -5.59
N LEU A 175 4.94 1.85 -4.59
CA LEU A 175 6.13 2.69 -4.37
C LEU A 175 7.39 1.86 -4.08
N SER A 176 7.22 0.77 -3.32
CA SER A 176 8.31 -0.13 -2.97
C SER A 176 8.83 -0.88 -4.20
N LYS A 177 7.92 -1.36 -5.07
CA LYS A 177 8.26 -2.01 -6.35
C LYS A 177 9.03 -1.06 -7.28
N LEU A 178 8.53 0.15 -7.49
CA LEU A 178 9.19 1.16 -8.33
C LEU A 178 10.62 1.47 -7.84
N LYS A 179 10.80 1.59 -6.52
CA LYS A 179 12.10 1.87 -5.91
C LYS A 179 13.09 0.72 -6.12
N ASP A 180 12.64 -0.54 -6.09
CA ASP A 180 13.49 -1.70 -6.39
C ASP A 180 13.85 -1.74 -7.88
N ILE A 181 12.88 -1.47 -8.76
CA ILE A 181 13.09 -1.41 -10.21
C ILE A 181 14.09 -0.31 -10.58
N GLY A 182 13.89 0.92 -10.12
CA GLY A 182 14.78 2.05 -10.43
C GLY A 182 16.23 1.78 -10.03
N LYS A 183 16.46 1.14 -8.88
CA LYS A 183 17.79 0.73 -8.44
C LYS A 183 18.48 -0.29 -9.35
N ARG A 184 17.70 -1.10 -10.09
CA ARG A 184 18.22 -2.13 -10.99
C ARG A 184 18.50 -1.60 -12.40
N VAL A 185 17.99 -0.42 -12.76
CA VAL A 185 18.24 0.23 -14.06
C VAL A 185 19.52 1.08 -14.06
N GLU A 186 19.92 1.59 -12.89
CA GLU A 186 21.18 2.34 -12.73
C GLU A 186 22.44 1.45 -12.74
N VAL A 187 22.29 0.12 -12.77
CA VAL A 187 23.38 -0.87 -12.89
C VAL A 187 23.44 -1.40 -14.31
#